data_AF-A0A1Q5GQT7-F1
#
_entry.id   AF-A0A1Q5GQT7-F1
#
_cell.length_a   1.000
_cell.length_b   1.000
_cell.length_c   1.000
_cell.angle_alpha   90.00
_cell.angle_beta   90.00
_cell.angle_gamma   90.00
#
_symmetry.space_group_name_H-M   'P 1'
#
loop_
_entity.id
_entity.type
_entity.pdbx_description
1 polymer ?
#
loop_
_entity_poly.entity_id
_entity_poly.type
_entity_poly.pdbx_seq_one_letter_code
_entity_poly.pdbx_strand_id
1 'polypeptide(L)' 'MPGADAAVREETGDHGAPGRRRLVRCRLCGRPLTGAGSRRSGLGPTCDAKLHPAPPDIRTRRHEVEQDPLPGT' A
#
# COMPACT_ATOMS: atom_id res chain seq x y z
N MET A 1 -7.02 -37.05 38.64
CA MET A 1 -7.61 -37.01 37.29
C MET A 1 -7.94 -35.55 36.97
N PRO A 2 -7.64 -35.06 35.75
CA PRO A 2 -6.67 -33.98 35.52
C PRO A 2 -7.30 -32.61 35.22
N GLY A 3 -6.50 -31.57 35.46
CA GLY A 3 -6.80 -30.18 35.16
C GLY A 3 -6.98 -29.97 33.66
N ALA A 4 -7.99 -29.14 33.34
CA ALA A 4 -8.40 -28.82 31.99
C ALA A 4 -7.27 -28.19 31.18
N ASP A 5 -7.03 -28.83 30.05
CA ASP A 5 -6.03 -28.54 29.04
C ASP A 5 -6.32 -27.24 28.28
N ALA A 6 -5.21 -26.65 27.83
CA ALA A 6 -5.02 -25.99 26.54
C ALA A 6 -5.97 -24.86 26.09
N ALA A 7 -5.35 -23.67 26.06
CA ALA A 7 -5.18 -22.88 24.85
C ALA A 7 -6.44 -22.51 24.05
N VAL A 8 -6.92 -21.29 24.29
CA VAL A 8 -7.44 -20.46 23.20
C VAL A 8 -6.43 -19.34 22.95
N ARG A 9 -5.47 -19.65 22.07
CA ARG A 9 -4.90 -18.64 21.18
C ARG A 9 -5.94 -18.44 20.08
N GLU A 10 -6.06 -17.19 19.64
CA GLU A 10 -6.79 -16.70 18.47
C GLU A 10 -8.25 -16.31 18.70
N GLU A 11 -8.49 -15.00 18.77
CA GLU A 11 -9.10 -14.32 17.63
C GLU A 11 -8.84 -12.80 17.72
N THR A 12 -7.81 -12.33 17.01
CA THR A 12 -7.72 -10.91 16.60
C THR A 12 -8.74 -10.66 15.48
N GLY A 13 -10.01 -10.91 15.78
CA GLY A 13 -11.12 -10.42 14.99
C GLY A 13 -11.39 -8.99 15.42
N ASP A 14 -10.82 -8.02 14.71
CA ASP A 14 -11.21 -6.61 14.74
C ASP A 14 -12.71 -6.52 14.37
N HIS A 15 -13.58 -6.74 15.36
CA HIS A 15 -15.02 -6.64 15.25
C HIS A 15 -15.34 -5.15 15.15
N GLY A 16 -15.38 -4.69 13.90
CA GLY A 16 -15.62 -3.31 13.51
C GLY A 16 -16.94 -2.79 14.04
N ALA A 17 -16.88 -2.07 15.16
CA ALA A 17 -17.92 -1.12 15.53
C ALA A 17 -18.06 -0.06 14.42
N PRO A 18 -19.29 0.25 13.95
CA PRO A 18 -19.54 1.30 12.96
C PRO A 18 -19.16 2.67 13.57
N GLY A 19 -17.89 3.04 13.44
CA GLY A 19 -17.30 4.21 14.10
C GLY A 19 -15.80 4.08 14.34
N ARG A 20 -15.26 2.85 14.45
CA ARG A 20 -13.82 2.62 14.45
C ARG A 20 -13.31 2.59 13.02
N ARG A 21 -12.72 3.70 12.58
CA ARG A 21 -11.99 3.75 11.31
C ARG A 21 -10.91 2.67 11.34
N ARG A 22 -11.05 1.64 10.51
CA ARG A 22 -10.10 0.52 10.42
C ARG A 22 -8.69 1.09 10.23
N LEU A 23 -7.76 0.67 11.11
CA LEU A 23 -6.37 1.08 11.05
C LEU A 23 -5.72 0.51 9.79
N VAL A 24 -5.60 1.33 8.76
CA VAL A 24 -4.90 0.96 7.53
C VAL A 24 -3.39 1.01 7.82
N ARG A 25 -2.67 -0.04 7.42
CA ARG A 25 -1.21 -0.15 7.58
C ARG A 25 -0.52 -0.11 6.24
N CYS A 26 0.73 0.36 6.22
CA CYS A 26 1.58 0.32 5.04
C CYS A 26 1.90 -1.14 4.66
N ARG A 27 1.74 -1.50 3.38
CA ARG A 27 2.08 -2.84 2.88
C ARG A 27 3.57 -3.16 2.87
N LEU A 28 4.44 -2.14 2.93
CA LEU A 28 5.90 -2.30 2.93
C LEU A 28 6.50 -2.35 4.33
N CYS A 29 6.11 -1.42 5.22
CA CYS A 29 6.73 -1.30 6.55
C CYS A 29 5.79 -1.57 7.72
N GLY A 30 4.51 -1.86 7.48
CA GLY A 30 3.52 -2.16 8.52
C GLY A 30 3.08 -0.97 9.40
N ARG A 31 3.69 0.22 9.24
CA ARG A 31 3.34 1.42 10.02
C ARG A 31 1.90 1.89 9.75
N PRO A 32 1.19 2.43 10.76
CA PRO A 32 -0.16 2.94 10.58
C PRO A 32 -0.18 4.16 9.65
N LEU A 33 -1.15 4.18 8.73
CA LEU A 33 -1.33 5.26 7.76
C LEU A 33 -2.35 6.27 8.29
N THR A 34 -1.89 7.49 8.55
CA THR A 34 -2.73 8.59 9.04
C THR A 34 -3.35 9.40 7.88
N GLY A 35 -2.59 9.63 6.81
CA GLY A 35 -3.01 10.40 5.64
C GLY A 35 -4.03 9.69 4.77
N ALA A 36 -5.02 10.42 4.23
CA ALA A 36 -6.02 9.86 3.32
C ALA A 36 -5.41 9.38 1.99
N GLY A 37 -4.41 10.10 1.46
CA GLY A 37 -3.65 9.68 0.27
C GLY A 37 -2.91 8.36 0.50
N SER A 38 -2.17 8.26 1.61
CA SER A 38 -1.49 7.03 2.01
C SER A 38 -2.46 5.85 2.20
N ARG A 39 -3.63 6.10 2.81
CA ARG A 39 -4.66 5.06 2.97
C ARG A 39 -5.18 4.54 1.63
N ARG A 40 -5.27 5.40 0.61
CA ARG A 40 -5.72 5.02 -0.74
C ARG A 40 -4.66 4.23 -1.51
N SER A 41 -3.37 4.60 -1.40
CA SER A 41 -2.27 3.85 -2.02
C SER A 41 -1.86 2.60 -1.24
N GLY A 42 -2.23 2.51 0.05
CA GLY A 42 -1.78 1.44 0.95
C GLY A 42 -0.30 1.56 1.32
N LEU A 43 0.33 2.70 1.02
CA LEU A 43 1.75 2.96 1.25
C LEU A 43 1.92 4.24 2.07
N GLY A 44 2.82 4.21 3.06
CA GLY A 44 3.21 5.40 3.80
C GLY A 44 3.97 6.36 2.90
N PRO A 45 4.02 7.67 3.21
CA PRO A 45 4.61 8.68 2.33
C PRO A 45 6.07 8.37 1.97
N THR A 46 6.83 7.81 2.91
CA THR A 46 8.22 7.39 2.70
C THR A 46 8.35 6.14 1.84
N CYS A 47 7.42 5.18 1.94
CA CYS A 47 7.42 3.97 1.14
C CYS A 47 6.89 4.21 -0.26
N ASP A 48 5.89 5.09 -0.38
CA ASP A 48 5.32 5.48 -1.66
C ASP A 48 6.33 6.24 -2.50
N ALA A 49 7.04 7.24 -1.94
CA ALA A 49 8.10 7.96 -2.66
C ALA A 49 9.27 7.07 -3.13
N LYS A 50 9.49 5.91 -2.49
CA LYS A 50 10.51 4.94 -2.91
C LYS A 50 10.05 4.10 -4.12
N LEU A 51 8.77 3.80 -4.22
CA LEU A 51 8.21 3.01 -5.33
C LEU A 51 7.75 3.89 -6.49
N HIS A 52 7.23 5.06 -6.18
CA HIS A 52 6.70 6.04 -7.11
C HIS A 52 7.45 7.36 -6.89
N PRO A 53 8.70 7.45 -7.38
CA PRO A 53 9.42 8.71 -7.33
C PRO A 53 8.61 9.78 -8.07
N ALA A 54 8.58 10.99 -7.52
CA ALA A 54 7.94 12.12 -8.19
C ALA A 54 8.56 12.30 -9.57
N PRO A 55 7.74 12.64 -10.60
CA PRO A 55 8.28 12.97 -11.90
C PRO A 55 9.36 14.04 -11.75
N PRO A 56 10.50 13.90 -12.45
CA PRO A 56 11.54 14.92 -12.39
C PRO A 56 10.97 16.26 -12.84
N ASP A 57 11.31 17.34 -12.14
CA ASP A 57 10.99 18.73 -12.52
C ASP A 57 11.90 19.21 -13.66
N ILE A 58 12.02 18.37 -14.69
CA ILE A 58 12.75 18.64 -15.91
C ILE A 58 11.69 18.87 -16.97
N ARG A 59 11.73 20.04 -17.62
CA ARG A 59 10.89 20.26 -18.80
C ARG A 59 11.31 19.30 -19.89
N THR A 60 10.53 18.23 -20.05
CA THR A 60 10.71 17.29 -21.14
C THR A 60 10.43 18.03 -22.44
N ARG A 61 11.46 18.28 -23.25
CA ARG A 61 11.22 18.61 -24.66
C ARG A 61 10.60 17.35 -25.28
N ARG A 62 9.38 17.50 -25.81
CA ARG A 62 8.72 16.43 -26.56
C ARG A 62 9.56 16.18 -27.81
N HIS A 63 10.29 15.07 -27.83
CA HIS A 63 10.96 14.61 -29.03
C HIS A 63 9.93 13.82 -29.84
N GLU A 64 9.63 14.29 -31.04
CA GLU A 64 8.81 13.54 -31.98
C GLU A 64 9.71 12.46 -32.58
N VAL A 65 9.55 11.24 -32.08
CA VAL A 65 10.29 10.07 -32.53
C VAL A 65 9.45 9.36 -33.58
N GLU A 66 10.01 9.14 -34.76
CA GLU A 66 9.42 8.28 -35.78
C GLU A 66 9.60 6.83 -35.32
N GLN A 67 8.50 6.22 -34.87
CA GLN A 67 8.48 4.82 -34.45
C GLN A 67 8.30 3.97 -35.70
N ASP A 68 9.30 3.15 -36.01
CA ASP A 68 9.18 2.13 -37.05
C ASP A 68 8.09 1.13 -36.61
N PRO A 69 7.05 0.86 -37.42
CA PRO A 69 6.03 -0.11 -37.08
C PRO A 69 6.65 -1.49 -36.84
N LEU A 70 6.15 -2.19 -35.81
CA LEU A 70 6.53 -3.58 -35.55
C LEU A 70 6.19 -4.44 -36.79
N PRO A 71 7.13 -5.28 -37.28
CA PRO A 71 6.85 -6.16 -38.39
C PRO A 71 5.94 -7.31 -37.95
N GLY A 72 4.87 -7.56 -38.71
CA GLY A 72 4.07 -8.78 -38.64
C GLY A 72 2.70 -8.61 -37.98
N THR A 73 1.68 -9.00 -38.75
CA THR A 73 0.35 -9.40 -38.25
C THR A 73 0.39 -10.77 -37.62
#